data_AF-A0A380DT85-F1
#
_entry.id   AF-A0A380DT85-F1
#
_cell.length_a   1.000
_cell.length_b   1.000
_cell.length_c   1.000
_cell.angle_alpha   90.00
_cell.angle_beta   90.00
_cell.angle_gamma   90.00
#
_symmetry.space_group_name_H-M   'P 1'
#
loop_
_entity.id
_entity.type
_entity.pdbx_description
1 polymer ?
#
loop_
_entity_poly.entity_id
_entity_poly.type
_entity_poly.pdbx_seq_one_letter_code
_entity_poly.pdbx_strand_id
1 'polypeptide(L)' 'MTKLFIPYIMGNKDLIENATLLSENGADIIEIGIPFSDPVADGPVIMEAGQQAI' A
#
# COMPACT_ATOMS: atom_id res chain seq x y z
N MET A 1 -2.63 -1.42 26.44
CA MET A 1 -1.68 -1.27 25.32
C MET A 1 -2.53 -1.20 24.06
N THR A 2 -2.53 -0.07 23.35
CA THR A 2 -3.31 0.08 22.11
C THR A 2 -2.61 -0.70 21.00
N LYS A 3 -3.36 -1.40 20.15
CA LYS A 3 -2.80 -2.09 18.98
C LYS A 3 -2.46 -1.05 17.91
N LEU A 4 -1.40 -1.29 17.15
CA LEU A 4 -1.07 -0.48 15.99
C LEU A 4 -1.99 -0.85 14.82
N PHE A 5 -2.42 0.16 14.06
CA PHE A 5 -3.03 0.01 12.76
C PHE A 5 -2.00 0.32 11.68
N ILE A 6 -1.62 -0.71 10.91
CA ILE A 6 -0.57 -0.64 9.89
C ILE A 6 -1.16 -1.07 8.53
N PRO A 7 -1.76 -0.16 7.76
CA PRO A 7 -2.22 -0.46 6.40
C PRO A 7 -1.06 -0.55 5.41
N TYR A 8 -1.20 -1.48 4.46
CA TYR A 8 -0.38 -1.59 3.26
C TYR A 8 -1.12 -1.00 2.06
N ILE A 9 -0.44 -0.20 1.24
CA ILE A 9 -0.93 0.29 -0.05
C ILE A 9 0.12 0.09 -1.15
N MET A 10 -0.32 -0.25 -2.35
CA MET A 10 0.53 -0.26 -3.54
C MET A 10 0.76 1.18 -4.01
N GLY A 11 2.02 1.55 -4.23
CA GLY A 11 2.40 2.83 -4.80
C GLY A 11 1.87 2.97 -6.22
N ASN A 12 1.11 4.03 -6.46
CA ASN A 12 0.55 4.38 -7.77
C ASN A 12 0.47 5.92 -7.90
N LYS A 13 -0.22 6.42 -8.93
CA LYS A 13 -0.37 7.85 -9.19
C LYS A 13 -1.08 8.61 -8.06
N ASP A 14 -1.87 7.92 -7.26
CA ASP A 14 -2.69 8.48 -6.18
C ASP A 14 -2.03 8.27 -4.79
N LEU A 15 -0.74 7.87 -4.76
CA LEU A 15 -0.02 7.52 -3.52
C LEU A 15 -0.15 8.59 -2.43
N ILE A 16 0.04 9.86 -2.79
CA ILE A 16 0.02 10.96 -1.82
C ILE A 16 -1.38 11.12 -1.23
N GLU A 17 -2.42 11.09 -2.06
CA GLU A 17 -3.81 11.19 -1.62
C GLU A 17 -4.19 10.03 -0.70
N ASN A 18 -3.86 8.79 -1.09
CA ASN A 18 -4.14 7.59 -0.30
C ASN A 18 -3.39 7.59 1.05
N ALA A 19 -2.11 7.98 1.05
CA ALA A 19 -1.32 8.05 2.27
C ALA A 19 -1.83 9.14 3.23
N THR A 20 -2.21 10.31 2.70
CA THR A 20 -2.83 11.38 3.50
C THR A 20 -4.15 10.92 4.10
N LEU A 21 -5.02 10.28 3.31
CA LEU A 21 -6.29 9.74 3.78
C LEU A 21 -6.08 8.76 4.94
N LEU A 22 -5.16 7.81 4.81
CA LEU A 22 -4.87 6.82 5.86
C LEU A 22 -4.31 7.48 7.12
N SER A 23 -3.41 8.45 6.97
CA SER A 23 -2.85 9.23 8.07
C SER A 23 -3.94 9.97 8.86
N GLU A 24 -4.87 10.62 8.15
CA GLU A 24 -6.00 11.34 8.76
C GLU A 24 -7.02 10.40 9.43
N ASN A 25 -7.04 9.12 9.05
CA ASN A 25 -7.98 8.10 9.53
C ASN A 25 -7.35 7.10 10.51
N GLY A 26 -6.22 7.45 11.12
CA GLY A 26 -5.68 6.73 12.28
C GLY A 26 -4.69 5.62 11.97
N ALA A 27 -4.09 5.61 10.78
CA ALA A 27 -2.91 4.77 10.52
C ALA A 27 -1.73 5.23 11.40
N ASP A 28 -1.14 4.31 12.15
CA ASP A 28 0.06 4.59 12.96
C ASP A 28 1.34 4.54 12.09
N ILE A 29 1.36 3.61 11.12
CA ILE A 29 2.45 3.40 10.16
C ILE A 29 1.79 3.01 8.83
N ILE A 30 2.29 3.53 7.70
CA ILE A 30 1.81 3.15 6.37
C ILE A 30 2.92 2.40 5.65
N GLU A 31 2.65 1.17 5.22
CA GLU A 31 3.55 0.40 4.37
C GLU A 31 3.26 0.70 2.91
N ILE A 32 4.29 1.11 2.17
CA ILE A 32 4.19 1.44 0.75
C ILE A 32 4.88 0.36 -0.06
N GLY A 33 4.09 -0.38 -0.85
CA GLY A 33 4.60 -1.28 -1.87
C GLY A 33 5.13 -0.50 -3.07
N ILE A 34 6.33 -0.83 -3.53
CA ILE A 34 6.84 -0.33 -4.80
C ILE A 34 6.48 -1.36 -5.88
N PRO A 35 5.76 -0.99 -6.96
CA PRO A 35 5.42 -1.92 -8.03
C PRO A 35 6.67 -2.62 -8.57
N PHE A 36 6.57 -3.95 -8.72
CA PHE A 36 7.67 -4.78 -9.19
C PHE A 36 7.21 -5.67 -10.34
N SER A 37 8.06 -5.81 -11.37
CA SER A 37 7.72 -6.54 -12.61
C SER A 37 7.65 -8.06 -12.43
N ASP A 38 8.23 -8.61 -11.37
CA ASP A 38 8.25 -10.04 -11.08
C ASP A 38 7.87 -10.36 -9.60
N PRO A 39 6.62 -10.07 -9.18
CA PRO A 39 6.21 -10.12 -7.78
C PRO A 39 5.88 -11.54 -7.30
N VAL A 40 6.86 -12.45 -7.33
CA VAL A 40 6.67 -13.89 -7.04
C VAL A 40 6.23 -14.21 -5.60
N ALA A 41 6.39 -13.25 -4.68
CA ALA A 41 6.02 -13.40 -3.28
C ALA A 41 4.62 -12.87 -2.94
N ASP A 42 3.98 -12.14 -3.87
CA ASP A 42 2.72 -11.46 -3.63
C ASP A 42 1.52 -12.34 -3.99
N GLY A 43 0.41 -12.13 -3.28
CA GLY A 43 -0.88 -12.73 -3.63
C GLY A 43 -1.53 -12.04 -4.84
N PRO A 44 -2.56 -12.65 -5.45
CA PRO A 44 -3.14 -12.18 -6.71
C PRO A 44 -3.62 -10.71 -6.66
N VAL A 45 -4.16 -10.27 -5.52
CA VAL A 45 -4.63 -8.88 -5.34
C VAL A 45 -3.47 -7.87 -5.38
N ILE A 46 -2.35 -8.18 -4.72
CA ILE A 46 -1.18 -7.29 -4.69
C ILE A 46 -0.46 -7.33 -6.03
N MET A 47 -0.37 -8.51 -6.66
CA MET A 47 0.17 -8.66 -8.00
C MET A 47 -0.62 -7.81 -9.02
N GLU A 48 -1.96 -7.85 -8.99
CA GLU A 48 -2.80 -7.04 -9.88
C GLU A 48 -2.61 -5.53 -9.64
N ALA A 49 -2.61 -5.10 -8.36
CA ALA A 49 -2.36 -3.70 -8.02
C ALA A 49 -0.99 -3.22 -8.53
N GLY A 50 0.05 -4.05 -8.40
CA GLY A 50 1.39 -3.76 -8.91
C GLY A 50 1.43 -3.68 -10.43
N GLN A 51 0.76 -4.59 -11.13
CA GLN A 51 0.67 -4.59 -12.59
C GLN A 51 -0.05 -3.33 -13.14
N GLN A 52 -1.07 -2.83 -12.45
CA GLN A 52 -1.76 -1.59 -12.83
C GLN A 52 -0.92 -0.33 -12.60
N ALA A 53 0.08 -0.41 -11.73
CA ALA A 53 0.90 0.73 -11.31
C ALA A 53 2.21 0.88 -12.12
N ILE A 54 2.58 -0.13 -12.92
CA ILE A 54 3.70 -0.10 -13.89
C ILE A 54 3.24 0.58 -15.19
#